data_AF-A0A9E3PT54-F1
#
_entry.id   AF-A0A9E3PT54-F1
#
_cell.length_a   1.000
_cell.length_b   1.000
_cell.length_c   1.000
_cell.angle_alpha   90.00
_cell.angle_beta   90.00
_cell.angle_gamma   90.00
#
_symmetry.space_group_name_H-M   'P 1'
#
loop_
_entity.id
_entity.type
_entity.pdbx_description
1 polymer ?
#
loop_
_entity_poly.entity_id
_entity_poly.type
_entity_poly.pdbx_seq_one_letter_code
_entity_poly.pdbx_strand_id
1 'polypeptide(L)'
;MFGMSIARARIGSPQVSGSKSAESGGTRFAFLASLVAVAGFAAPALAAQGGETRPPPSSSAQDIRSVHNYARCIARERTQRTRDVLAMDFRDGDYQRALRRLYDPEPRCQEQLGEQERNRGIRASFNQRLFAGRMAEALLVSDLDGSDLAGRVALDPSRPSIEARNDEELMSLCTVRAAPAETAAIFATAPASAEEAAAVRAITPHIAGCLPAGSTGEFNRPAIRSMLALAAYRLVQHNAAPAAAGN
;
A
#
# COMPACT_ATOMS: atom_id res chain seq x y z
N MET A 1 31.10 27.20 -40.64
CA MET A 1 30.24 26.54 -41.64
C MET A 1 30.26 25.05 -41.39
N PHE A 2 29.34 24.52 -40.57
CA PHE A 2 29.10 23.07 -40.47
C PHE A 2 27.59 22.88 -40.36
N GLY A 3 26.98 22.40 -41.44
CA GLY A 3 25.56 22.08 -41.52
C GLY A 3 25.32 20.67 -41.03
N MET A 4 24.48 20.52 -40.01
CA MET A 4 24.06 19.22 -39.50
C MET A 4 22.61 18.97 -39.93
N SER A 5 22.44 17.98 -40.79
CA SER A 5 21.19 17.58 -41.42
C SER A 5 20.41 16.66 -40.47
N ILE A 6 19.20 17.05 -40.06
CA ILE A 6 18.34 16.26 -39.18
C ILE A 6 17.33 15.48 -40.05
N ALA A 7 17.48 14.16 -40.10
CA ALA A 7 16.53 13.25 -40.73
C ALA A 7 15.32 13.04 -39.80
N ARG A 8 14.12 13.35 -40.30
CA ARG A 8 12.83 13.08 -39.64
C ARG A 8 12.38 11.65 -39.94
N ALA A 9 12.31 10.80 -38.91
CA ALA A 9 11.64 9.50 -38.97
C ALA A 9 10.11 9.68 -38.83
N ARG A 10 9.33 9.08 -39.74
CA ARG A 10 7.87 8.99 -39.67
C ARG A 10 7.49 7.81 -38.78
N ILE A 11 6.74 8.07 -37.71
CA ILE A 11 6.11 7.03 -36.88
C ILE A 11 4.70 6.83 -37.42
N GLY A 12 4.44 5.65 -37.99
CA GLY A 12 3.11 5.20 -38.38
C GLY A 12 2.31 4.72 -37.16
N SER A 13 1.07 5.19 -37.05
CA SER A 13 0.13 4.80 -35.99
C SER A 13 -0.59 3.50 -36.39
N PRO A 14 -0.71 2.50 -35.51
CA PRO A 14 -1.60 1.37 -35.74
C PRO A 14 -3.03 1.73 -35.37
N GLN A 15 -3.94 1.52 -36.33
CA GLN A 15 -5.39 1.50 -36.16
C GLN A 15 -5.80 0.29 -35.31
N VAL A 16 -6.47 0.52 -34.18
CA VAL A 16 -7.15 -0.54 -33.42
C VAL A 16 -8.63 -0.50 -33.74
N SER A 17 -9.09 -1.57 -34.37
CA SER A 17 -10.45 -1.81 -34.84
C SER A 17 -11.28 -2.52 -33.76
N GLY A 18 -12.46 -1.98 -33.48
CA GLY A 18 -13.70 -2.74 -33.23
C GLY A 18 -13.86 -3.52 -31.92
N SER A 19 -14.63 -2.94 -30.98
CA SER A 19 -15.35 -3.73 -29.97
C SER A 19 -16.85 -3.46 -30.08
N LYS A 20 -17.61 -4.52 -30.40
CA LYS A 20 -19.07 -4.58 -30.49
C LYS A 20 -19.70 -4.33 -29.12
N SER A 21 -20.61 -3.37 -29.03
CA SER A 21 -21.53 -3.19 -27.91
C SER A 21 -22.59 -4.28 -27.92
N ALA A 22 -22.70 -5.02 -26.81
CA ALA A 22 -23.83 -5.92 -26.56
C ALA A 22 -24.86 -5.17 -25.70
N GLU A 23 -26.04 -4.95 -26.28
CA GLU A 23 -27.26 -4.51 -25.60
C GLU A 23 -27.68 -5.52 -24.53
N SER A 24 -27.79 -5.06 -23.29
CA SER A 24 -28.41 -5.79 -22.18
C SER A 24 -29.77 -5.17 -21.89
N GLY A 25 -30.82 -5.94 -22.18
CA GLY A 25 -32.22 -5.58 -22.07
C GLY A 25 -32.67 -5.13 -20.67
N GLY A 26 -33.58 -4.16 -20.67
CA GLY A 26 -34.21 -3.62 -19.47
C GLY A 26 -35.23 -4.58 -18.86
N THR A 27 -35.26 -4.64 -17.53
CA THR A 27 -36.35 -5.22 -16.77
C THR A 27 -36.94 -4.14 -15.88
N ARG A 28 -38.19 -3.76 -16.17
CA ARG A 28 -38.98 -2.79 -15.43
C ARG A 28 -39.44 -3.43 -14.11
N PHE A 29 -38.95 -2.95 -12.98
CA PHE A 29 -39.53 -3.26 -11.67
C PHE A 29 -40.58 -2.20 -11.31
N ALA A 30 -41.83 -2.66 -11.18
CA ALA A 30 -42.95 -1.86 -10.71
C ALA A 30 -42.83 -1.64 -9.19
N PHE A 31 -42.83 -0.38 -8.77
CA PHE A 31 -42.93 0.02 -7.38
C PHE A 31 -44.40 -0.06 -6.92
N LEU A 32 -44.70 -0.93 -5.96
CA LEU A 32 -45.93 -0.92 -5.19
C LEU A 32 -45.70 -0.10 -3.91
N ALA A 33 -46.39 1.03 -3.82
CA ALA A 33 -46.45 1.87 -2.63
C ALA A 33 -47.35 1.19 -1.58
N SER A 34 -46.81 0.94 -0.39
CA SER A 34 -47.59 0.57 0.80
C SER A 34 -47.46 1.65 1.86
N LEU A 35 -48.60 2.31 2.12
CA LEU A 35 -48.87 3.16 3.27
C LEU A 35 -48.94 2.31 4.55
N VAL A 36 -48.11 2.60 5.54
CA VAL A 36 -48.25 2.04 6.89
C VAL A 36 -48.48 3.19 7.87
N ALA A 37 -49.57 3.08 8.61
CA ALA A 37 -50.06 4.02 9.60
C ALA A 37 -49.20 4.02 10.87
N VAL A 38 -48.98 5.22 11.42
CA VAL A 38 -48.24 5.46 12.67
C VAL A 38 -49.21 5.37 13.85
N ALA A 39 -48.99 4.39 14.75
CA ALA A 39 -49.63 4.35 16.06
C ALA A 39 -48.59 4.68 17.14
N GLY A 40 -48.83 5.76 17.87
CA GLY A 40 -47.96 6.25 18.94
C GLY A 40 -48.07 5.41 20.20
N PHE A 41 -46.91 4.98 20.71
CA PHE A 41 -46.77 4.43 22.06
C PHE A 41 -45.85 5.35 22.86
N ALA A 42 -46.36 5.87 23.98
CA ALA A 42 -45.57 6.55 24.99
C ALA A 42 -44.73 5.51 25.74
N ALA A 43 -43.40 5.70 25.77
CA ALA A 43 -42.47 4.83 26.48
C ALA A 43 -42.01 5.47 27.81
N PRO A 44 -41.79 4.65 28.86
CA PRO A 44 -41.32 5.12 30.15
C PRO A 44 -39.84 5.52 30.11
N ALA A 45 -39.49 6.59 30.84
CA ALA A 45 -38.12 7.04 31.03
C ALA A 45 -37.38 6.06 31.96
N LEU A 46 -36.70 5.07 31.37
CA LEU A 46 -35.69 4.27 32.06
C LEU A 46 -34.38 5.06 32.12
N ALA A 47 -33.93 5.30 33.35
CA ALA A 47 -32.64 5.89 33.67
C ALA A 47 -31.51 5.19 32.91
N ALA A 48 -30.89 5.93 31.99
CA ALA A 48 -29.67 5.53 31.29
C ALA A 48 -28.52 5.53 32.30
N GLN A 49 -28.24 4.37 32.89
CA GLN A 49 -26.94 4.11 33.48
C GLN A 49 -25.94 4.11 32.33
N GLY A 50 -25.14 5.18 32.25
CA GLY A 50 -24.03 5.33 31.32
C GLY A 50 -22.92 4.34 31.64
N GLY A 51 -23.18 3.06 31.38
CA GLY A 51 -22.13 2.11 31.09
C GLY A 51 -21.59 2.48 29.72
N GLU A 52 -20.52 3.27 29.70
CA GLU A 52 -19.70 3.48 28.52
C GLU A 52 -19.17 2.10 28.12
N THR A 53 -19.94 1.38 27.30
CA THR A 53 -19.52 0.16 26.62
C THR A 53 -18.40 0.60 25.70
N ARG A 54 -17.17 0.63 26.24
CA ARG A 54 -15.96 0.76 25.45
C ARG A 54 -16.08 -0.31 24.36
N PRO A 55 -16.28 0.08 23.08
CA PRO A 55 -16.41 -0.90 22.03
C PRO A 55 -15.18 -1.80 22.12
N PRO A 56 -15.35 -3.13 22.05
CA PRO A 56 -14.19 -4.02 22.07
C PRO A 56 -13.18 -3.49 21.07
N PRO A 57 -11.87 -3.40 21.41
CA PRO A 57 -10.87 -2.94 20.46
C PRO A 57 -11.12 -3.68 19.16
N SER A 58 -11.52 -2.95 18.13
CA SER A 58 -12.06 -3.55 16.92
C SER A 58 -11.02 -4.55 16.42
N SER A 59 -11.43 -5.80 16.20
CA SER A 59 -10.56 -6.90 15.78
C SER A 59 -9.56 -6.45 14.69
N SER A 60 -9.98 -5.54 13.82
CA SER A 60 -9.16 -4.89 12.80
C SER A 60 -7.84 -4.26 13.30
N ALA A 61 -7.81 -3.56 14.43
CA ALA A 61 -6.59 -2.89 14.91
C ALA A 61 -5.57 -3.91 15.46
N GLN A 62 -6.06 -4.95 16.13
CA GLN A 62 -5.23 -6.06 16.57
C GLN A 62 -4.72 -6.86 15.38
N ASP A 63 -5.59 -7.19 14.43
CA ASP A 63 -5.23 -7.89 13.20
C ASP A 63 -4.12 -7.13 12.44
N ILE A 64 -4.26 -5.80 12.28
CA ILE A 64 -3.23 -4.95 11.64
C ILE A 64 -1.89 -5.05 12.37
N ARG A 65 -1.89 -5.03 13.72
CA ARG A 65 -0.67 -5.16 14.51
C ARG A 65 -0.05 -6.55 14.40
N SER A 66 -0.86 -7.61 14.39
CA SER A 66 -0.40 -8.99 14.16
C SER A 66 0.26 -9.14 12.80
N VAL A 67 -0.35 -8.59 11.72
CA VAL A 67 0.27 -8.55 10.38
C VAL A 67 1.63 -7.90 10.42
N HIS A 68 1.71 -6.74 11.09
CA HIS A 68 2.92 -5.95 11.16
C HIS A 68 4.04 -6.68 11.91
N ASN A 69 3.74 -7.23 13.08
CA ASN A 69 4.71 -7.96 13.89
C ASN A 69 5.22 -9.21 13.17
N TYR A 70 4.32 -9.96 12.53
CA TYR A 70 4.67 -11.14 11.75
C TYR A 70 5.55 -10.80 10.54
N ALA A 71 5.16 -9.81 9.74
CA ALA A 71 5.93 -9.36 8.58
C ALA A 71 7.33 -8.87 8.98
N ARG A 72 7.45 -8.13 10.09
CA ARG A 72 8.74 -7.68 10.62
C ARG A 72 9.62 -8.85 11.04
N CYS A 73 9.05 -9.88 11.68
CA CYS A 73 9.80 -11.10 12.01
C CYS A 73 10.31 -11.82 10.75
N ILE A 74 9.43 -12.03 9.76
CA ILE A 74 9.81 -12.69 8.49
C ILE A 74 10.89 -11.88 7.76
N ALA A 75 10.78 -10.55 7.72
CA ALA A 75 11.80 -9.70 7.10
C ALA A 75 13.17 -9.84 7.77
N ARG A 76 13.23 -10.06 9.09
CA ARG A 76 14.48 -10.29 9.82
C ARG A 76 15.02 -11.70 9.61
N GLU A 77 14.22 -12.72 9.90
CA GLU A 77 14.64 -14.13 9.82
C GLU A 77 14.96 -14.57 8.39
N ARG A 78 14.29 -13.98 7.38
CA ARG A 78 14.44 -14.34 5.97
C ARG A 78 14.90 -13.16 5.11
N THR A 79 15.79 -12.32 5.66
CA THR A 79 16.24 -11.05 5.06
C THR A 79 16.48 -11.15 3.55
N GLN A 80 17.42 -12.00 3.10
CA GLN A 80 17.76 -12.07 1.67
C GLN A 80 16.56 -12.47 0.80
N ARG A 81 15.82 -13.51 1.21
CA ARG A 81 14.65 -13.99 0.47
C ARG A 81 13.55 -12.93 0.38
N THR A 82 13.36 -12.16 1.44
CA THR A 82 12.43 -11.02 1.45
C THR A 82 12.89 -9.94 0.47
N ARG A 83 14.18 -9.60 0.43
CA ARG A 83 14.73 -8.65 -0.57
C ARG A 83 14.51 -9.14 -1.99
N ASP A 84 14.77 -10.42 -2.26
CA ASP A 84 14.60 -11.03 -3.57
C ASP A 84 13.14 -10.92 -4.03
N VAL A 85 12.18 -11.24 -3.15
CA VAL A 85 10.74 -11.13 -3.46
C VAL A 85 10.32 -9.69 -3.72
N LEU A 86 10.77 -8.74 -2.88
CA LEU A 86 10.40 -7.32 -3.04
C LEU A 86 11.03 -6.67 -4.27
N ALA A 87 12.12 -7.22 -4.81
CA ALA A 87 12.73 -6.76 -6.05
C ALA A 87 11.96 -7.18 -7.32
N MET A 88 11.14 -8.24 -7.24
CA MET A 88 10.34 -8.72 -8.37
C MET A 88 9.26 -7.71 -8.81
N ASP A 89 8.71 -7.89 -10.01
CA ASP A 89 7.52 -7.17 -10.45
C ASP A 89 6.26 -7.79 -9.81
N PHE A 90 5.48 -6.99 -9.08
CA PHE A 90 4.28 -7.49 -8.40
C PHE A 90 3.15 -7.89 -9.34
N ARG A 91 3.23 -7.50 -10.62
CA ARG A 91 2.29 -7.88 -11.68
C ARG A 91 2.49 -9.33 -12.13
N ASP A 92 3.66 -9.89 -11.85
CA ASP A 92 3.99 -11.26 -12.26
C ASP A 92 3.38 -12.30 -11.32
N GLY A 93 2.90 -13.40 -11.91
CA GLY A 93 2.41 -14.55 -11.15
C GLY A 93 3.49 -15.19 -10.25
N ASP A 94 4.76 -15.05 -10.63
CA ASP A 94 5.90 -15.52 -9.83
C ASP A 94 6.07 -14.74 -8.53
N TYR A 95 5.86 -13.43 -8.54
CA TYR A 95 5.88 -12.62 -7.33
C TYR A 95 4.84 -13.15 -6.34
N GLN A 96 3.63 -13.42 -6.81
CA GLN A 96 2.56 -13.94 -5.96
C GLN A 96 2.88 -15.31 -5.37
N ARG A 97 3.53 -16.19 -6.15
CA ARG A 97 4.02 -17.49 -5.65
C ARG A 97 5.16 -17.33 -4.65
N ALA A 98 6.11 -16.44 -4.90
CA ALA A 98 7.26 -16.23 -4.05
C ALA A 98 6.87 -15.57 -2.71
N LEU A 99 6.01 -14.55 -2.77
CA LEU A 99 5.41 -13.92 -1.59
C LEU A 99 4.60 -14.93 -0.79
N ARG A 100 3.85 -15.82 -1.45
CA ARG A 100 3.10 -16.88 -0.75
C ARG A 100 4.00 -17.82 0.05
N ARG A 101 5.17 -18.17 -0.49
CA ARG A 101 6.15 -19.02 0.20
C ARG A 101 6.81 -18.32 1.39
N LEU A 102 6.80 -16.99 1.45
CA LEU A 102 7.23 -16.27 2.65
C LEU A 102 6.25 -16.43 3.81
N TYR A 103 4.96 -16.72 3.55
CA TYR A 103 3.98 -17.04 4.60
C TYR A 103 4.14 -18.44 5.19
N ASP A 104 4.94 -19.31 4.57
CA ASP A 104 5.09 -20.67 5.08
C ASP A 104 5.56 -20.60 6.53
N PRO A 105 4.78 -21.19 7.47
CA PRO A 105 4.87 -20.89 8.88
C PRO A 105 6.29 -21.09 9.38
N GLU A 106 6.91 -19.99 9.77
CA GLU A 106 8.19 -19.98 10.46
C GLU A 106 7.89 -20.10 11.96
N PRO A 107 8.24 -21.21 12.64
CA PRO A 107 7.86 -21.42 14.04
C PRO A 107 8.22 -20.23 14.94
N ARG A 108 9.39 -19.61 14.72
CA ARG A 108 9.87 -18.44 15.45
C ARG A 108 9.00 -17.19 15.27
N CYS A 109 8.38 -17.03 14.11
CA CYS A 109 7.50 -15.90 13.84
C CYS A 109 6.04 -16.16 14.22
N GLN A 110 5.64 -17.42 14.41
CA GLN A 110 4.26 -17.74 14.79
C GLN A 110 3.87 -17.21 16.17
N GLU A 111 4.82 -17.07 17.09
CA GLU A 111 4.60 -16.47 18.41
C GLU A 111 4.14 -15.01 18.33
N GLN A 112 4.44 -14.33 17.23
CA GLN A 112 4.05 -12.93 16.98
C GLN A 112 2.58 -12.78 16.55
N LEU A 113 1.91 -13.88 16.25
CA LEU A 113 0.52 -13.91 15.84
C LEU A 113 -0.38 -14.07 17.07
N GLY A 114 -1.54 -13.41 17.05
CA GLY A 114 -2.59 -13.68 18.03
C GLY A 114 -3.11 -15.12 17.93
N GLU A 115 -3.73 -15.60 19.01
CA GLU A 115 -4.29 -16.95 19.08
C GLU A 115 -5.34 -17.19 17.98
N GLN A 116 -6.16 -16.18 17.71
CA GLN A 116 -7.19 -16.24 16.68
C GLN A 116 -6.59 -16.44 15.28
N GLU A 117 -5.50 -15.75 14.95
CA GLU A 117 -4.80 -15.85 13.67
C GLU A 117 -4.05 -17.18 13.52
N ARG A 118 -3.48 -17.70 14.62
CA ARG A 118 -2.91 -19.05 14.63
C ARG A 118 -3.96 -20.10 14.32
N ASN A 119 -5.15 -19.99 14.91
CA ASN A 119 -6.24 -20.95 14.74
C ASN A 119 -6.92 -20.85 13.35
N ARG A 120 -7.00 -19.67 12.75
CA ARG A 120 -7.59 -19.47 11.41
C ARG A 120 -6.66 -19.85 10.26
N GLY A 121 -5.38 -20.02 10.54
CA GLY A 121 -4.37 -20.21 9.52
C GLY A 121 -4.01 -18.89 8.83
N ILE A 122 -2.74 -18.53 8.94
CA ILE A 122 -2.12 -17.29 8.42
C ILE A 122 -2.56 -16.99 6.97
N ARG A 123 -2.66 -18.02 6.13
CA ARG A 123 -2.87 -17.86 4.67
C ARG A 123 -4.20 -17.22 4.28
N ALA A 124 -5.24 -17.28 5.13
CA ALA A 124 -6.58 -16.81 4.77
C ALA A 124 -6.83 -15.32 5.09
N SER A 125 -5.97 -14.67 5.89
CA SER A 125 -6.31 -13.37 6.51
C SER A 125 -5.41 -12.20 6.11
N PHE A 126 -4.29 -12.42 5.41
CA PHE A 126 -3.36 -11.34 5.07
C PHE A 126 -3.59 -10.79 3.67
N ASN A 127 -3.94 -9.51 3.59
CA ASN A 127 -3.80 -8.75 2.34
C ASN A 127 -2.30 -8.73 1.96
N GLN A 128 -1.98 -9.32 0.81
CA GLN A 128 -0.60 -9.49 0.33
C GLN A 128 0.17 -8.18 0.20
N ARG A 129 -0.51 -7.10 -0.21
CA ARG A 129 0.08 -5.77 -0.31
C ARG A 129 0.44 -5.22 1.07
N LEU A 130 -0.43 -5.42 2.06
CA LEU A 130 -0.14 -4.99 3.43
C LEU A 130 1.09 -5.72 3.97
N PHE A 131 1.15 -7.03 3.78
CA PHE A 131 2.27 -7.85 4.21
C PHE A 131 3.59 -7.44 3.53
N ALA A 132 3.61 -7.29 2.21
CA ALA A 132 4.77 -6.84 1.46
C ALA A 132 5.25 -5.45 1.92
N GLY A 133 4.33 -4.50 2.13
CA GLY A 133 4.67 -3.18 2.64
C GLY A 133 5.26 -3.20 4.05
N ARG A 134 4.80 -4.08 4.94
CA ARG A 134 5.39 -4.20 6.28
C ARG A 134 6.76 -4.86 6.28
N MET A 135 7.01 -5.80 5.36
CA MET A 135 8.36 -6.33 5.16
C MET A 135 9.31 -5.26 4.61
N ALA A 136 8.86 -4.46 3.63
CA ALA A 136 9.63 -3.35 3.09
C ALA A 136 9.97 -2.31 4.16
N GLU A 137 9.00 -1.96 5.01
CA GLU A 137 9.20 -1.06 6.15
C GLU A 137 10.24 -1.61 7.15
N ALA A 138 10.16 -2.90 7.47
CA ALA A 138 11.12 -3.54 8.38
C ALA A 138 12.55 -3.56 7.81
N LEU A 139 12.70 -3.81 6.51
CA LEU A 139 13.99 -3.74 5.83
C LEU A 139 14.53 -2.31 5.75
N LEU A 140 13.66 -1.33 5.47
CA LEU A 140 14.03 0.09 5.48
C LEU A 140 14.64 0.53 6.81
N VAL A 141 14.02 0.16 7.93
CA VAL A 141 14.57 0.48 9.26
C VAL A 141 15.98 -0.08 9.43
N SER A 142 16.24 -1.29 8.91
CA SER A 142 17.58 -1.89 8.94
C SER A 142 18.55 -1.26 7.95
N ASP A 143 18.09 -0.87 6.76
CA ASP A 143 18.94 -0.36 5.66
C ASP A 143 19.33 1.11 5.86
N LEU A 144 18.49 1.86 6.56
CA LEU A 144 18.80 3.23 6.92
C LEU A 144 19.85 3.28 8.03
N ASP A 145 19.86 2.34 8.97
CA ASP A 145 20.83 2.30 10.09
C ASP A 145 21.00 3.67 10.78
N GLY A 146 19.87 4.35 11.02
CA GLY A 146 19.82 5.70 11.60
C GLY A 146 20.08 6.87 10.63
N SER A 147 20.40 6.59 9.35
CA SER A 147 20.46 7.63 8.32
C SER A 147 19.08 8.19 7.97
N ASP A 148 19.06 9.44 7.55
CA ASP A 148 17.85 10.13 7.12
C ASP A 148 17.30 9.56 5.80
N LEU A 149 15.98 9.39 5.74
CA LEU A 149 15.29 8.89 4.56
C LEU A 149 15.43 9.86 3.37
N ALA A 150 15.40 11.17 3.61
CA ALA A 150 15.42 12.17 2.53
C ALA A 150 16.68 12.06 1.67
N GLY A 151 17.86 11.94 2.31
CA GLY A 151 19.12 11.72 1.58
C GLY A 151 19.14 10.43 0.77
N ARG A 152 18.44 9.37 1.21
CA ARG A 152 18.44 8.06 0.55
C ARG A 152 17.42 7.94 -0.58
N VAL A 153 16.37 8.77 -0.60
CA VAL A 153 15.33 8.76 -1.64
C VAL A 153 15.41 9.92 -2.62
N ALA A 154 16.33 10.87 -2.38
CA ALA A 154 16.57 12.01 -3.26
C ALA A 154 16.74 11.59 -4.73
N LEU A 155 16.28 12.44 -5.64
CA LEU A 155 16.45 12.23 -7.07
C LEU A 155 17.93 12.40 -7.44
N ASP A 156 18.50 11.37 -8.06
CA ASP A 156 19.83 11.40 -8.64
C ASP A 156 19.69 11.37 -10.18
N PRO A 157 19.95 12.49 -10.89
CA PRO A 157 19.79 12.57 -12.34
C PRO A 157 20.83 11.75 -13.11
N SER A 158 21.89 11.27 -12.44
CA SER A 158 22.88 10.37 -13.07
C SER A 158 22.42 8.92 -13.15
N ARG A 159 21.32 8.57 -12.45
CA ARG A 159 20.77 7.21 -12.43
C ARG A 159 19.63 7.04 -13.42
N PRO A 160 19.43 5.82 -13.94
CA PRO A 160 18.23 5.49 -14.71
C PRO A 160 16.96 5.82 -13.93
N SER A 161 15.92 6.34 -14.59
CA SER A 161 14.65 6.58 -13.92
C SER A 161 14.01 5.28 -13.42
N ILE A 162 13.45 5.29 -12.22
CA ILE A 162 12.59 4.20 -11.74
C ILE A 162 11.25 4.24 -12.48
N GLU A 163 10.95 3.18 -13.23
CA GLU A 163 9.64 3.00 -13.86
C GLU A 163 8.60 2.52 -12.83
N ALA A 164 7.51 3.27 -12.68
CA ALA A 164 6.36 2.83 -11.89
C ALA A 164 5.59 1.73 -12.62
N ARG A 165 5.16 0.69 -11.90
CA ARG A 165 4.47 -0.47 -12.47
C ARG A 165 2.96 -0.23 -12.61
N ASN A 166 2.42 0.75 -11.88
CA ASN A 166 1.05 1.25 -11.95
C ASN A 166 0.94 2.67 -11.37
N ASP A 167 -0.24 3.29 -11.44
CA ASP A 167 -0.49 4.65 -10.95
C ASP A 167 -0.34 4.79 -9.43
N GLU A 168 -0.71 3.76 -8.66
CA GLU A 168 -0.54 3.74 -7.20
C GLU A 168 0.94 3.80 -6.80
N GLU A 169 1.80 3.06 -7.50
CA GLU A 169 3.24 3.08 -7.27
C GLU A 169 3.85 4.40 -7.76
N LEU A 170 3.39 4.94 -8.89
CA LEU A 170 3.82 6.26 -9.38
C LEU A 170 3.54 7.33 -8.33
N MET A 171 2.31 7.37 -7.82
CA MET A 171 1.89 8.27 -6.74
C MET A 171 2.76 8.08 -5.50
N SER A 172 3.05 6.84 -5.11
CA SER A 172 3.84 6.55 -3.91
C SER A 172 5.29 6.97 -4.06
N LEU A 173 5.92 6.69 -5.20
CA LEU A 173 7.29 7.13 -5.52
C LEU A 173 7.41 8.65 -5.52
N CYS A 174 6.44 9.34 -6.12
CA CYS A 174 6.36 10.80 -6.10
C CYS A 174 6.21 11.32 -4.67
N THR A 175 5.28 10.75 -3.88
CA THR A 175 4.99 11.20 -2.52
C THR A 175 6.20 11.07 -1.62
N VAL A 176 6.89 9.92 -1.65
CA VAL A 176 8.09 9.69 -0.82
C VAL A 176 9.21 10.68 -1.16
N ARG A 177 9.39 11.03 -2.43
CA ARG A 177 10.36 12.05 -2.85
C ARG A 177 9.96 13.47 -2.45
N ALA A 178 8.67 13.79 -2.56
CA ALA A 178 8.15 15.11 -2.26
C ALA A 178 8.08 15.39 -0.74
N ALA A 179 7.86 14.36 0.07
CA ALA A 179 7.65 14.45 1.52
C ALA A 179 8.35 13.31 2.28
N PRO A 180 9.69 13.21 2.20
CA PRO A 180 10.43 12.13 2.85
C PRO A 180 10.36 12.21 4.38
N ALA A 181 10.31 13.41 4.96
CA ALA A 181 10.21 13.59 6.41
C ALA A 181 8.85 13.11 6.95
N GLU A 182 7.76 13.45 6.28
CA GLU A 182 6.40 13.00 6.61
C GLU A 182 6.25 11.49 6.41
N THR A 183 6.88 10.95 5.36
CA THR A 183 6.96 9.50 5.13
C THR A 183 7.68 8.81 6.29
N ALA A 184 8.83 9.32 6.72
CA ALA A 184 9.58 8.80 7.86
C ALA A 184 8.76 8.93 9.17
N ALA A 185 8.04 10.04 9.35
CA ALA A 185 7.16 10.24 10.49
C ALA A 185 6.06 9.18 10.55
N ILE A 186 5.48 8.77 9.42
CA ILE A 186 4.55 7.63 9.38
C ILE A 186 5.24 6.37 9.89
N PHE A 187 6.43 6.03 9.39
CA PHE A 187 7.16 4.82 9.81
C PHE A 187 7.56 4.83 11.30
N ALA A 188 7.74 6.01 11.89
CA ALA A 188 8.03 6.16 13.32
C ALA A 188 6.81 5.89 14.24
N THR A 189 5.58 5.88 13.70
CA THR A 189 4.37 5.63 14.51
C THR A 189 4.06 4.15 14.67
N ALA A 190 3.39 3.79 15.77
CA ALA A 190 2.85 2.44 15.94
C ALA A 190 1.70 2.18 14.94
N PRO A 191 1.60 0.99 14.32
CA PRO A 191 0.49 0.66 13.43
C PRO A 191 -0.87 0.72 14.13
N ALA A 192 -1.87 1.22 13.42
CA ALA A 192 -3.23 1.42 13.89
C ALA A 192 -3.38 2.36 15.10
N SER A 193 -2.39 3.23 15.34
CA SER A 193 -2.39 4.21 16.43
C SER A 193 -3.04 5.54 16.04
N ALA A 194 -3.28 6.42 17.01
CA ALA A 194 -3.76 7.77 16.78
C ALA A 194 -2.68 8.65 16.12
N GLU A 195 -1.42 8.40 16.46
CA GLU A 195 -0.24 9.04 15.91
C GLU A 195 -0.10 8.71 14.43
N GLU A 196 -0.30 7.43 14.04
CA GLU A 196 -0.32 7.02 12.63
C GLU A 196 -1.45 7.75 11.87
N ALA A 197 -2.62 7.90 12.50
CA ALA A 197 -3.73 8.64 11.91
C ALA A 197 -3.37 10.11 11.65
N ALA A 198 -2.68 10.76 12.59
CA ALA A 198 -2.22 12.14 12.45
C ALA A 198 -1.14 12.27 11.35
N ALA A 199 -0.14 11.38 11.34
CA ALA A 199 0.92 11.38 10.34
C ALA A 199 0.36 11.15 8.92
N VAL A 200 -0.62 10.25 8.77
CA VAL A 200 -1.28 10.04 7.47
C VAL A 200 -2.09 11.26 7.02
N ARG A 201 -2.76 11.98 7.93
CA ARG A 201 -3.42 13.25 7.57
C ARG A 201 -2.40 14.29 7.09
N ALA A 202 -1.25 14.37 7.74
CA ALA A 202 -0.20 15.32 7.39
C ALA A 202 0.37 15.08 5.97
N ILE A 203 0.54 13.82 5.56
CA ILE A 203 1.07 13.51 4.21
C ILE A 203 0.02 13.62 3.08
N THR A 204 -1.28 13.66 3.42
CA THR A 204 -2.37 13.59 2.44
C THR A 204 -2.29 14.65 1.33
N PRO A 205 -1.92 15.92 1.59
CA PRO A 205 -1.74 16.91 0.51
C PRO A 205 -0.68 16.51 -0.52
N HIS A 206 0.41 15.85 -0.10
CA HIS A 206 1.46 15.38 -1.00
C HIS A 206 0.99 14.21 -1.86
N ILE A 207 0.22 13.29 -1.27
CA ILE A 207 -0.45 12.21 -2.02
C ILE A 207 -1.34 12.80 -3.10
N ALA A 208 -2.18 13.78 -2.76
CA ALA A 208 -3.08 14.43 -3.71
C ALA A 208 -2.32 15.14 -4.85
N GLY A 209 -1.21 15.81 -4.55
CA GLY A 209 -0.36 16.44 -5.56
C GLY A 209 0.39 15.45 -6.46
N CYS A 210 0.53 14.19 -6.04
CA CYS A 210 1.21 13.13 -6.77
C CYS A 210 0.28 12.20 -7.55
N LEU A 211 -1.04 12.41 -7.47
CA LEU A 211 -2.01 11.67 -8.28
C LEU A 211 -2.02 12.19 -9.72
N PRO A 212 -2.11 11.30 -10.74
CA PRO A 212 -2.35 11.70 -12.11
C PRO A 212 -3.60 12.58 -12.25
N ALA A 213 -3.56 13.56 -13.16
CA ALA A 213 -4.71 14.43 -13.41
C ALA A 213 -5.96 13.62 -13.80
N GLY A 214 -7.09 13.90 -13.16
CA GLY A 214 -8.35 13.18 -13.39
C GLY A 214 -8.45 11.81 -12.73
N SER A 215 -7.41 11.36 -12.00
CA SER A 215 -7.49 10.15 -11.19
C SER A 215 -8.08 10.43 -9.81
N THR A 216 -8.78 9.43 -9.27
CA THR A 216 -9.22 9.40 -7.88
C THR A 216 -8.76 8.08 -7.25
N GLY A 217 -8.49 8.11 -5.95
CA GLY A 217 -8.08 6.93 -5.20
C GLY A 217 -8.62 6.96 -3.79
N GLU A 218 -9.23 5.86 -3.36
CA GLU A 218 -9.65 5.67 -1.98
C GLU A 218 -8.66 4.78 -1.26
N PHE A 219 -7.91 5.36 -0.32
CA PHE A 219 -6.90 4.64 0.42
C PHE A 219 -7.21 4.67 1.90
N ASN A 220 -7.22 3.50 2.52
CA ASN A 220 -7.24 3.41 3.98
C ASN A 220 -5.81 3.58 4.54
N ARG A 221 -5.73 3.90 5.83
CA ARG A 221 -4.46 4.15 6.53
C ARG A 221 -3.43 3.00 6.39
N PRO A 222 -3.80 1.71 6.59
CA PRO A 222 -2.88 0.60 6.36
C PRO A 222 -2.34 0.54 4.92
N ALA A 223 -3.19 0.79 3.92
CA ALA A 223 -2.78 0.79 2.53
C ALA A 223 -1.78 1.90 2.22
N ILE A 224 -2.04 3.13 2.68
CA ILE A 224 -1.11 4.27 2.51
C ILE A 224 0.27 3.92 3.05
N ARG A 225 0.35 3.44 4.29
CA ARG A 225 1.64 3.08 4.89
C ARG A 225 2.37 1.99 4.11
N SER A 226 1.67 0.95 3.69
CA SER A 226 2.28 -0.14 2.92
C SER A 226 2.76 0.30 1.55
N MET A 227 2.02 1.16 0.86
CA MET A 227 2.43 1.70 -0.45
C MET A 227 3.66 2.61 -0.33
N LEU A 228 3.66 3.52 0.66
CA LEU A 228 4.80 4.38 0.94
C LEU A 228 6.05 3.58 1.34
N ALA A 229 5.89 2.51 2.15
CA ALA A 229 7.00 1.65 2.53
C ALA A 229 7.62 0.91 1.33
N LEU A 230 6.79 0.37 0.43
CA LEU A 230 7.29 -0.26 -0.80
C LEU A 230 8.03 0.74 -1.70
N ALA A 231 7.46 1.93 -1.89
CA ALA A 231 8.07 2.98 -2.70
C ALA A 231 9.39 3.46 -2.10
N ALA A 232 9.43 3.76 -0.79
CA ALA A 232 10.64 4.15 -0.09
C ALA A 232 11.71 3.07 -0.16
N TYR A 233 11.37 1.80 0.05
CA TYR A 233 12.31 0.69 -0.05
C TYR A 233 12.89 0.60 -1.46
N ARG A 234 12.03 0.66 -2.49
CA ARG A 234 12.47 0.61 -3.89
C ARG A 234 13.38 1.79 -4.25
N LEU A 235 13.09 3.00 -3.75
CA LEU A 235 13.93 4.18 -3.92
C LEU A 235 15.30 4.01 -3.26
N VAL A 236 15.34 3.55 -2.01
CA VAL A 236 16.60 3.29 -1.28
C VAL A 236 17.45 2.25 -2.00
N GLN A 237 16.85 1.13 -2.42
CA GLN A 237 17.58 0.08 -3.15
C GLN A 237 18.09 0.58 -4.51
N HIS A 238 17.26 1.34 -5.24
CA HIS A 238 17.65 1.92 -6.51
C HIS A 238 18.82 2.89 -6.37
N ASN A 239 18.83 3.71 -5.32
CA ASN A 239 19.91 4.67 -5.02
C ASN A 239 21.15 4.01 -4.38
N ALA A 240 21.03 2.81 -3.83
CA ALA A 240 22.16 2.05 -3.30
C ALA A 240 22.88 1.18 -4.36
N ALA A 241 22.19 0.82 -5.45
CA ALA A 241 22.80 0.04 -6.53
C ALA A 241 24.03 0.77 -7.11
N PRO A 242 25.08 0.06 -7.54
CA PRO A 242 26.17 0.69 -8.29
C PRO A 242 25.59 1.41 -9.51
N ALA A 243 26.01 2.65 -9.75
CA ALA A 243 25.67 3.31 -11.01
C ALA A 243 26.13 2.39 -12.14
N ALA A 244 25.21 1.96 -13.00
CA ALA A 244 25.57 1.13 -14.14
C ALA A 244 26.64 1.90 -14.92
N ALA A 245 27.87 1.38 -14.97
CA ALA A 245 28.92 1.97 -15.79
C ALA A 245 28.36 2.03 -17.21
N GLY A 246 28.16 3.26 -17.72
CA GLY A 246 27.60 3.46 -19.05
C GLY A 246 28.43 2.71 -20.09
N ASN A 247 27.78 1.77 -20.79
CA ASN A 247 28.29 1.20 -22.03
C ASN A 247 27.84 2.05 -23.21
#